data_AF-A0A2T1CB22-F1
#
_entry.id   AF-A0A2T1CB22-F1
#
_cell.length_a   1.000
_cell.length_b   1.000
_cell.length_c   1.000
_cell.angle_alpha   90.00
_cell.angle_beta   90.00
_cell.angle_gamma   90.00
#
_symmetry.space_group_name_H-M   'P 1'
#
loop_
_entity.id
_entity.type
_entity.pdbx_description
1 polymer ?
#
loop_
_entity_poly.entity_id
_entity_poly.type
_entity_poly.pdbx_seq_one_letter_code
_entity_poly.pdbx_strand_id
1 'polypeptide(L)'
;MQRFNLTILKQFWAIAKSYWSSDEKWRARGLLLLVILLSFGYTGLSVLLNNKRGELISALSAHDEARFWQTILIFAGTLVIYAPLYAGYDYLRDRLGLEWRR
;
A
#
# COMPACT_ATOMS: atom_id res chain seq x y z
N MET A 1 18.78 22.24 -8.81
CA MET A 1 18.62 21.63 -7.46
C MET A 1 17.49 22.36 -6.75
N GLN A 2 16.30 21.75 -6.68
CA GLN A 2 15.12 22.39 -6.06
C GLN A 2 15.39 22.63 -4.58
N ARG A 3 15.39 23.90 -4.17
CA ARG A 3 15.61 24.31 -2.78
C ARG A 3 14.43 23.84 -1.93
N PHE A 4 14.69 22.97 -0.97
CA PHE A 4 13.72 22.61 0.07
C PHE A 4 13.29 23.89 0.80
N ASN A 5 12.09 24.37 0.48
CA ASN A 5 11.60 25.65 0.99
C ASN A 5 10.80 25.36 2.27
N LEU A 6 11.47 25.46 3.42
CA LEU A 6 10.88 25.22 4.76
C LEU A 6 9.62 26.06 5.03
N THR A 7 9.45 27.15 4.29
CA THR A 7 8.25 28.00 4.27
C THR A 7 7.01 27.24 3.79
N ILE A 8 7.15 26.40 2.75
CA ILE A 8 6.04 25.57 2.22
C ILE A 8 5.61 24.53 3.26
N LEU A 9 6.58 23.93 3.96
CA LEU A 9 6.32 22.99 5.06
C LEU A 9 5.55 23.67 6.21
N LYS A 10 5.92 24.90 6.59
CA LYS A 10 5.19 25.65 7.63
C LYS A 10 3.76 25.99 7.18
N GLN A 11 3.58 26.38 5.93
CA GLN A 11 2.26 26.72 5.37
C GLN A 11 1.36 25.49 5.26
N PHE A 12 1.92 24.36 4.84
CA PHE A 12 1.24 23.06 4.83
C PHE A 12 0.84 22.63 6.24
N TRP A 13 1.74 22.79 7.22
CA TRP A 13 1.45 22.46 8.62
C TRP A 13 0.37 23.36 9.23
N ALA A 14 0.31 24.64 8.86
CA ALA A 14 -0.74 25.55 9.34
C ALA A 14 -2.14 25.10 8.88
N ILE A 15 -2.26 24.62 7.64
CA ILE A 15 -3.50 24.07 7.08
C ILE A 15 -3.82 22.72 7.70
N ALA A 16 -2.83 21.82 7.77
CA ALA A 16 -2.99 20.48 8.34
C ALA A 16 -3.36 20.52 9.83
N LYS A 17 -2.84 21.47 10.61
CA LYS A 17 -3.13 21.61 12.04
C LYS A 17 -4.62 21.75 12.35
N SER A 18 -5.40 22.41 11.48
CA SER A 18 -6.85 22.55 11.63
C SER A 18 -7.55 21.17 11.58
N TYR A 19 -7.17 20.33 10.62
CA TYR A 19 -7.72 18.99 10.45
C TYR A 19 -7.34 18.03 11.58
N TRP A 20 -6.12 18.17 12.12
CA TRP A 20 -5.63 17.34 13.23
C TRP A 20 -6.08 17.82 14.62
N SER A 21 -6.69 19.00 14.72
CA SER A 21 -7.07 19.64 15.98
C SER A 21 -8.58 19.79 16.21
N SER A 22 -9.43 19.46 15.22
CA SER A 22 -10.90 19.42 15.33
C SER A 22 -11.39 18.18 16.10
N ASP A 23 -12.60 18.15 16.67
CA ASP A 23 -13.08 17.03 17.53
C ASP A 23 -12.97 15.61 16.92
N GLU A 24 -12.80 15.48 15.60
CA GLU A 24 -12.54 14.20 14.90
C GLU A 24 -11.04 13.76 14.81
N LYS A 25 -10.13 14.32 15.62
CA LYS A 25 -8.67 13.99 15.64
C LYS A 25 -8.37 12.50 15.63
N TRP A 26 -9.16 11.72 16.36
CA TRP A 26 -9.02 10.27 16.47
C TRP A 26 -9.41 9.54 15.19
N ARG A 27 -10.40 10.05 14.47
CA ARG A 27 -10.83 9.52 13.17
C ARG A 27 -9.75 9.75 12.12
N ALA A 28 -9.24 10.99 12.04
CA ALA A 28 -8.13 11.34 11.15
C ALA A 28 -6.86 10.52 11.41
N ARG A 29 -6.50 10.31 12.68
CA ARG A 29 -5.35 9.48 13.09
C ARG A 29 -5.54 8.01 12.79
N GLY A 30 -6.71 7.46 13.10
CA GLY A 30 -7.03 6.06 12.82
C GLY A 30 -6.97 5.75 11.32
N LEU A 31 -7.49 6.66 10.51
CA LEU A 31 -7.45 6.56 9.05
C LEU A 31 -6.03 6.67 8.49
N LEU A 32 -5.20 7.54 9.06
CA LEU A 32 -3.81 7.68 8.62
C LEU A 32 -2.97 6.45 9.00
N LEU A 33 -3.18 5.90 10.20
CA LEU A 33 -2.59 4.62 10.61
C LEU A 33 -3.03 3.48 9.69
N LEU A 34 -4.30 3.42 9.35
CA LEU A 34 -4.88 2.42 8.47
C LEU A 34 -4.24 2.49 7.07
N VAL A 35 -4.13 3.69 6.48
CA VAL A 35 -3.46 3.92 5.19
C VAL A 35 -1.99 3.49 5.23
N ILE A 36 -1.28 3.80 6.31
CA ILE A 36 0.11 3.38 6.49
C ILE A 36 0.21 1.85 6.54
N LEU A 37 -0.59 1.20 7.38
CA LEU A 37 -0.59 -0.27 7.52
C LEU A 37 -0.92 -0.96 6.20
N LEU A 38 -1.92 -0.46 5.48
CA LEU A 38 -2.30 -0.99 4.17
C LEU A 38 -1.21 -0.75 3.11
N SER A 39 -0.56 0.41 3.10
CA SER A 39 0.58 0.67 2.20
C SER A 39 1.75 -0.27 2.47
N PHE A 40 2.06 -0.53 3.73
CA PHE A 40 3.09 -1.51 4.10
C PHE A 40 2.72 -2.93 3.67
N GLY A 41 1.47 -3.35 3.92
CA GLY A 41 0.98 -4.65 3.48
C GLY A 41 1.02 -4.81 1.96
N TYR A 42 0.53 -3.82 1.22
CA TYR A 42 0.56 -3.78 -0.24
C TYR A 42 1.99 -3.86 -0.80
N THR A 43 2.91 -3.07 -0.25
CA THR A 43 4.29 -3.03 -0.72
C THR A 43 5.01 -4.34 -0.42
N GLY A 44 4.82 -4.89 0.79
CA GLY A 44 5.39 -6.18 1.18
C GLY A 44 4.92 -7.33 0.28
N LEU A 45 3.60 -7.40 0.03
CA LEU A 45 3.03 -8.39 -0.89
C LEU A 45 3.53 -8.19 -2.34
N SER A 46 3.65 -6.94 -2.79
CA SER A 46 4.17 -6.64 -4.13
C SER A 46 5.61 -7.09 -4.31
N VAL A 47 6.48 -6.90 -3.30
CA VAL A 47 7.87 -7.38 -3.32
C VAL A 47 7.93 -8.91 -3.31
N LEU A 48 7.11 -9.56 -2.47
CA LEU A 48 7.00 -11.03 -2.45
C LEU A 48 6.57 -11.60 -3.80
N LEU A 49 5.53 -11.04 -4.41
CA LEU A 49 5.07 -11.43 -5.75
C LEU A 49 6.14 -11.19 -6.81
N ASN A 50 6.88 -10.08 -6.73
CA ASN A 50 7.94 -9.75 -7.68
C ASN A 50 9.08 -10.77 -7.60
N ASN A 51 9.54 -11.11 -6.39
CA ASN A 51 10.56 -12.14 -6.18
C ASN A 51 10.10 -13.52 -6.70
N LYS A 52 8.84 -13.90 -6.45
CA LYS A 52 8.30 -15.19 -6.92
C LYS A 52 8.17 -15.28 -8.43
N ARG A 53 7.98 -14.17 -9.15
CA ARG A 53 8.02 -14.17 -10.63
C ARG A 53 9.39 -14.60 -11.15
N GLY A 54 10.48 -14.18 -10.51
CA GLY A 54 11.85 -14.58 -10.88
C GLY A 54 12.12 -16.07 -10.67
N GLU A 55 11.60 -16.64 -9.57
CA GLU A 55 11.67 -18.09 -9.31
C GLU A 55 10.87 -18.90 -10.33
N LEU A 56 9.71 -18.41 -10.75
CA LEU A 56 8.86 -19.06 -11.75
C LEU A 56 9.59 -19.20 -13.11
N ILE A 57 10.24 -18.13 -13.57
CA ILE A 57 11.04 -18.13 -14.80
C ILE A 57 12.27 -19.03 -14.65
N SER A 58 12.95 -19.00 -13.49
CA SER A 58 14.10 -19.88 -13.20
C SER A 58 13.73 -21.36 -13.18
N ALA A 59 12.61 -21.72 -12.56
CA ALA A 59 12.11 -23.09 -12.50
C ALA A 59 11.71 -23.61 -13.90
N LEU A 60 11.08 -22.76 -14.71
CA LEU A 60 10.75 -23.07 -16.11
C LEU A 60 12.02 -23.29 -16.95
N SER A 61 13.04 -22.44 -16.77
CA SER A 61 14.33 -22.59 -17.47
C SER A 61 15.08 -23.85 -17.03
N ALA A 62 14.91 -24.30 -15.79
CA ALA A 62 15.54 -25.51 -15.26
C ALA A 62 14.77 -26.81 -15.59
N HIS A 63 13.61 -26.72 -16.26
CA HIS A 63 12.72 -27.86 -16.55
C HIS A 63 12.28 -28.65 -15.29
N ASP A 64 12.23 -27.98 -14.12
CA ASP A 64 11.79 -28.59 -12.86
C ASP A 64 10.28 -28.39 -12.68
N GLU A 65 9.49 -29.37 -13.13
CA GLU A 65 8.02 -29.34 -13.07
C GLU A 65 7.48 -29.22 -11.64
N ALA A 66 8.10 -29.89 -10.67
CA ALA A 66 7.62 -29.87 -9.29
C ALA A 66 7.76 -28.46 -8.69
N ARG A 67 8.90 -27.82 -8.91
CA ARG A 67 9.17 -26.44 -8.44
C ARG A 67 8.30 -25.42 -9.18
N PHE A 68 8.00 -25.66 -10.46
CA PHE A 68 7.11 -24.80 -11.25
C PHE A 68 5.68 -24.77 -10.69
N TRP A 69 5.05 -25.94 -10.49
CA TRP A 69 3.69 -26.03 -9.95
C TRP A 69 3.59 -25.49 -8.53
N GLN A 70 4.59 -25.75 -7.68
CA GLN A 70 4.65 -25.17 -6.34
C GLN A 70 4.67 -23.64 -6.37
N THR A 71 5.46 -23.05 -7.28
CA THR A 71 5.56 -21.59 -7.42
C THR A 71 4.26 -20.98 -7.95
N ILE A 72 3.57 -21.64 -8.89
CA ILE A 72 2.25 -21.24 -9.38
C ILE A 72 1.22 -21.19 -8.25
N LEU A 73 1.13 -22.25 -7.43
CA LEU A 73 0.15 -22.31 -6.34
C LEU A 73 0.39 -21.22 -5.30
N ILE A 74 1.64 -20.97 -4.92
CA ILE A 74 2.01 -19.89 -4.00
C ILE A 74 1.65 -18.52 -4.61
N PHE A 75 1.93 -18.32 -5.89
CA PHE A 75 1.62 -17.08 -6.59
C PHE A 75 0.10 -16.83 -6.66
N ALA A 76 -0.67 -17.85 -7.04
CA ALA A 76 -2.13 -17.78 -7.10
C ALA A 76 -2.75 -17.53 -5.71
N GLY A 77 -2.30 -18.24 -4.67
CA GLY A 77 -2.75 -18.01 -3.30
C GLY A 77 -2.42 -16.60 -2.80
N THR A 78 -1.25 -16.08 -3.15
CA THR A 78 -0.87 -14.70 -2.82
C THR A 78 -1.79 -13.69 -3.52
N LEU A 79 -2.19 -13.92 -4.77
CA LEU A 79 -3.14 -13.05 -5.48
C LEU A 79 -4.53 -13.03 -4.84
N VAL A 80 -5.01 -14.18 -4.36
CA VAL A 80 -6.31 -14.28 -3.67
C VAL A 80 -6.35 -13.42 -2.41
N ILE A 81 -5.22 -13.30 -1.69
CA ILE A 81 -5.11 -12.44 -0.50
C ILE A 81 -4.84 -10.98 -0.90
N TYR A 82 -4.02 -10.76 -1.92
CA TYR A 82 -3.62 -9.43 -2.37
C TYR A 82 -4.80 -8.63 -2.94
N ALA A 83 -5.66 -9.26 -3.75
CA ALA A 83 -6.79 -8.59 -4.39
C ALA A 83 -7.76 -7.89 -3.40
N PRO A 84 -8.30 -8.57 -2.36
CA PRO A 84 -9.18 -7.93 -1.40
C PRO A 84 -8.45 -6.89 -0.52
N LEU A 85 -7.18 -7.11 -0.17
CA LEU A 85 -6.38 -6.12 0.56
C LEU A 85 -6.18 -4.85 -0.27
N TYR A 86 -5.87 -4.99 -1.55
CA TYR A 86 -5.70 -3.87 -2.46
C TYR A 86 -7.02 -3.12 -2.66
N ALA A 87 -8.12 -3.83 -2.95
CA ALA A 87 -9.44 -3.22 -3.10
C ALA A 87 -9.91 -2.51 -1.83
N GLY A 88 -9.68 -3.10 -0.65
CA GLY A 88 -9.99 -2.49 0.64
C GLY A 88 -9.17 -1.23 0.90
N TYR A 89 -7.87 -1.26 0.56
CA TYR A 89 -7.00 -0.09 0.64
C TYR A 89 -7.50 1.05 -0.24
N ASP A 90 -7.77 0.76 -1.50
CA ASP A 90 -8.18 1.77 -2.48
C ASP A 90 -9.53 2.39 -2.10
N TYR A 91 -10.48 1.57 -1.67
CA TYR A 91 -11.78 2.03 -1.16
C TYR A 91 -11.64 2.96 0.05
N LEU A 92 -10.84 2.58 1.05
CA LEU A 92 -10.62 3.39 2.25
C LEU A 92 -9.92 4.71 1.91
N ARG A 93 -8.94 4.66 1.00
CA ARG A 93 -8.22 5.83 0.53
C ARG A 93 -9.13 6.80 -0.23
N ASP A 94 -10.01 6.28 -1.10
CA ASP A 94 -10.95 7.11 -1.85
C ASP A 94 -12.02 7.71 -0.95
N ARG A 95 -12.54 6.93 -0.01
CA ARG A 95 -13.47 7.41 1.02
C ARG A 95 -12.86 8.57 1.80
N LEU A 96 -11.59 8.44 2.18
CA LEU A 96 -10.84 9.50 2.84
C LEU A 96 -10.68 10.75 2.00
N GLY A 97 -10.35 10.59 0.72
CA GLY A 97 -10.25 11.71 -0.21
C GLY A 97 -11.58 12.45 -0.37
N LEU A 98 -12.71 11.74 -0.29
CA LEU A 98 -14.04 12.34 -0.34
C LEU A 98 -14.39 13.10 0.95
N GLU A 99 -14.13 12.53 2.13
CA GLU A 99 -14.37 13.20 3.42
C GLU A 99 -13.47 14.44 3.59
N TRP A 100 -12.23 14.41 3.09
CA TRP A 100 -11.33 15.58 3.13
C TRP A 100 -11.79 16.74 2.22
N ARG A 101 -12.54 16.45 1.14
CA ARG A 101 -13.01 17.47 0.18
C ARG A 101 -14.30 18.18 0.65
N ARG A 102 -14.98 17.65 1.66
CA ARG A 102 -16.11 18.31 2.33
C ARG A 102 -15.61 19.20 3.46
#